data_AF-A0A8J4FMI6-F1
#
_entry.id   AF-A0A8J4FMI6-F1
#
_cell.length_a   1.000
_cell.length_b   1.000
_cell.length_c   1.000
_cell.angle_alpha   90.00
_cell.angle_beta   90.00
_cell.angle_gamma   90.00
#
_symmetry.space_group_name_H-M   'P 1'
#
loop_
_entity.id
_entity.type
_entity.pdbx_description
1 polymer ?
#
loop_
_entity_poly.entity_id
_entity_poly.type
_entity_poly.pdbx_seq_one_letter_code
_entity_poly.pdbx_strand_id
1 'polypeptide(L)'
;VRLCKSITFIMLQYSRRTSQPMQLEFVRRSTDLAVTLVAVVFISGCVFYELEQVQEGLYLHTAIYWACVTISTIGYGDYAPDTVAGQLLFPLVIVIVILILPRKISHLFEVMQSFSRSSRRSHRSHHFGQHVVLTGHVTSPSALTFISEFYHQGR
;
A
#
# COMPACT_ATOMS: atom_id res chain seq x y z
N VAL A 1 -17.93 11.20 -8.10
CA VAL A 1 -17.62 12.29 -7.12
C VAL A 1 -18.19 12.03 -5.71
N ARG A 2 -19.47 11.63 -5.55
CA ARG A 2 -20.09 11.40 -4.23
C ARG A 2 -19.47 10.24 -3.43
N LEU A 3 -19.14 9.12 -4.09
CA LEU A 3 -18.46 7.99 -3.43
C LEU A 3 -17.05 8.36 -2.92
N CYS A 4 -16.26 9.05 -3.73
CA CYS A 4 -14.90 9.47 -3.38
C CYS A 4 -14.91 10.43 -2.17
N LYS A 5 -15.87 11.36 -2.13
CA LYS A 5 -16.08 12.22 -0.96
C LYS A 5 -16.52 11.43 0.28
N SER A 6 -17.37 10.41 0.13
CA SER A 6 -17.81 9.56 1.25
C SER A 6 -16.66 8.76 1.85
N ILE A 7 -15.79 8.18 1.00
CA ILE A 7 -14.61 7.43 1.43
C ILE A 7 -13.63 8.36 2.16
N THR A 8 -13.35 9.54 1.60
CA THR A 8 -12.51 10.55 2.25
C THR A 8 -13.12 11.03 3.56
N PHE A 9 -14.45 11.19 3.64
CA PHE A 9 -15.14 11.65 4.84
C PHE A 9 -15.16 10.59 5.95
N ILE A 10 -15.35 9.32 5.62
CA ILE A 10 -15.26 8.20 6.57
C ILE A 10 -13.82 8.06 7.09
N MET A 11 -12.82 8.24 6.21
CA MET A 11 -11.41 8.28 6.61
C MET A 11 -11.07 9.47 7.51
N LEU A 12 -11.64 10.66 7.25
CA LEU A 12 -11.50 11.84 8.11
C LEU A 12 -12.19 11.66 9.46
N GLN A 13 -13.33 10.97 9.50
CA GLN A 13 -14.04 10.62 10.73
C GLN A 13 -13.25 9.59 11.55
N TYR A 14 -12.65 8.58 10.90
CA TYR A 14 -11.75 7.62 11.53
C TYR A 14 -10.47 8.29 12.05
N SER A 15 -9.91 9.24 11.28
CA SER A 15 -8.77 10.08 11.65
C SER A 15 -9.00 10.90 12.92
N ARG A 16 -10.23 11.34 13.19
CA ARG A 16 -10.53 12.16 14.39
C ARG A 16 -10.62 11.33 15.68
N ARG A 17 -10.69 10.01 15.61
CA ARG A 17 -10.92 9.14 16.77
C ARG A 17 -9.66 8.46 17.32
N THR A 18 -8.52 8.58 16.65
CA THR A 18 -7.28 7.87 17.00
C THR A 18 -6.15 8.85 17.32
N SER A 19 -5.80 8.96 18.60
CA SER A 19 -4.74 9.84 19.14
C SER A 19 -3.30 9.37 18.86
N GLN A 20 -3.06 8.54 17.85
CA GLN A 20 -1.70 8.14 17.45
C GLN A 20 -1.39 8.66 16.04
N PRO A 21 -0.50 9.67 15.90
CA PRO A 21 -0.18 10.28 14.60
C PRO A 21 0.32 9.25 13.56
N MET A 22 0.92 8.16 14.02
CA MET A 22 1.46 7.08 13.18
C MET A 22 0.41 6.20 12.49
N GLN A 23 -0.78 5.99 13.09
CA GLN A 23 -1.88 5.23 12.47
C GLN A 23 -2.51 6.00 11.32
N LEU A 24 -2.58 7.33 11.45
CA LEU A 24 -3.13 8.21 10.43
C LEU A 24 -2.28 8.23 9.16
N GLU A 25 -0.96 8.19 9.28
CA GLU A 25 -0.06 8.12 8.13
C GLU A 25 -0.30 6.85 7.31
N PHE A 26 -0.40 5.69 7.96
CA PHE A 26 -0.75 4.44 7.28
C PHE A 26 -2.10 4.52 6.56
N VAL A 27 -3.14 4.98 7.26
CA VAL A 27 -4.48 5.11 6.68
C VAL A 27 -4.49 6.08 5.48
N ARG A 28 -3.82 7.22 5.59
CA ARG A 28 -3.72 8.22 4.52
C ARG A 28 -3.01 7.65 3.29
N ARG A 29 -1.89 6.94 3.48
CA ARG A 29 -1.13 6.33 2.37
C ARG A 29 -1.88 5.18 1.72
N SER A 30 -2.54 4.33 2.50
CA SER A 30 -3.43 3.28 1.99
C SER A 30 -4.57 3.86 1.17
N THR A 31 -5.18 4.95 1.64
CA THR A 31 -6.26 5.64 0.91
C THR A 31 -5.75 6.23 -0.41
N ASP A 32 -4.59 6.89 -0.39
CA ASP A 32 -3.97 7.47 -1.58
C ASP A 32 -3.68 6.41 -2.65
N LEU A 33 -3.14 5.25 -2.26
CA LEU A 33 -2.93 4.11 -3.16
C LEU A 33 -4.25 3.61 -3.76
N ALA A 34 -5.27 3.39 -2.92
CA ALA A 34 -6.58 2.92 -3.37
C ALA A 34 -7.25 3.89 -4.34
N VAL A 35 -7.24 5.19 -4.04
CA VAL A 35 -7.79 6.24 -4.92
C VAL A 35 -7.00 6.29 -6.23
N THR A 36 -5.68 6.17 -6.20
CA THR A 36 -4.84 6.14 -7.41
C THR A 36 -5.19 4.94 -8.29
N LEU A 37 -5.33 3.74 -7.71
CA LEU A 37 -5.70 2.53 -8.46
C LEU A 37 -7.07 2.68 -9.12
N VAL A 38 -8.08 3.10 -8.36
CA VAL A 38 -9.42 3.32 -8.92
C VAL A 38 -9.38 4.40 -10.01
N ALA A 39 -8.69 5.52 -9.78
CA ALA A 39 -8.58 6.58 -10.77
C ALA A 39 -7.91 6.08 -12.06
N VAL A 40 -6.80 5.36 -11.97
CA VAL A 40 -6.10 4.83 -13.16
C VAL A 40 -6.99 3.86 -13.92
N VAL A 41 -7.66 2.92 -13.25
CA VAL A 41 -8.59 1.96 -13.89
C VAL A 41 -9.72 2.67 -14.62
N PHE A 42 -10.37 3.64 -13.97
CA PHE A 42 -11.49 4.36 -14.59
C PHE A 42 -11.03 5.26 -15.73
N ILE A 43 -9.91 5.97 -15.58
CA ILE A 43 -9.38 6.85 -16.62
C ILE A 43 -8.93 6.02 -17.83
N SER A 44 -8.13 4.98 -17.63
CA SER A 44 -7.67 4.14 -18.75
C SER A 44 -8.83 3.40 -19.41
N GLY A 45 -9.81 2.91 -18.65
CA GLY A 45 -11.01 2.28 -19.19
C GLY A 45 -11.86 3.24 -20.02
N CYS A 46 -12.06 4.49 -19.56
CA CYS A 46 -12.78 5.50 -20.35
C CYS A 46 -12.01 5.89 -21.62
N VAL A 47 -10.70 6.11 -21.53
CA VAL A 47 -9.87 6.44 -22.70
C VAL A 47 -9.88 5.29 -23.71
N PHE A 48 -9.81 4.04 -23.24
CA PHE A 48 -9.93 2.85 -24.09
C PHE A 48 -11.29 2.77 -24.76
N TYR A 49 -12.37 3.01 -24.01
CA TYR A 49 -13.73 3.04 -24.56
C TYR A 49 -13.89 4.06 -25.68
N GLU A 50 -13.33 5.27 -25.53
CA GLU A 50 -13.43 6.32 -26.53
C GLU A 50 -12.55 6.06 -27.76
N LEU A 51 -11.34 5.53 -27.58
CA LEU A 51 -10.41 5.29 -28.69
C LEU A 51 -10.75 4.04 -29.49
N GLU A 52 -11.27 3.00 -28.85
CA GLU A 52 -11.44 1.67 -29.46
C GLU A 52 -12.91 1.36 -29.79
N GLN A 53 -13.76 2.37 -30.03
CA GLN A 53 -15.17 2.18 -30.42
C GLN A 53 -15.35 1.38 -31.73
N VAL A 54 -14.27 1.19 -32.50
CA VAL A 54 -14.26 0.36 -33.71
C VAL A 54 -14.42 -1.14 -33.42
N GLN A 55 -14.11 -1.59 -32.20
CA GLN A 55 -14.13 -3.01 -31.86
C GLN A 55 -15.56 -3.49 -31.57
N GLU A 56 -15.97 -4.61 -32.18
CA GLU A 56 -17.31 -5.17 -31.96
C GLU A 56 -17.48 -5.68 -30.52
N GLY A 57 -18.63 -5.40 -29.90
CA GLY A 57 -18.92 -5.82 -28.52
C GLY A 57 -18.20 -5.00 -27.45
N LEU A 58 -17.65 -3.84 -27.80
CA LEU A 58 -17.00 -2.94 -26.86
C LEU A 58 -18.04 -2.06 -26.13
N TYR A 59 -18.14 -2.25 -24.81
CA TYR A 59 -19.01 -1.52 -23.91
C TYR A 59 -18.17 -0.92 -22.78
N LEU A 60 -18.71 0.06 -22.05
CA LEU A 60 -17.99 0.68 -20.92
C LEU A 60 -17.49 -0.37 -19.89
N HIS A 61 -18.28 -1.41 -19.64
CA HIS A 61 -17.91 -2.46 -18.68
C HIS A 61 -16.78 -3.35 -19.20
N THR A 62 -16.72 -3.66 -20.51
CA THR A 62 -15.63 -4.45 -21.10
C THR A 62 -14.35 -3.62 -21.18
N ALA A 63 -14.45 -2.30 -21.41
CA ALA A 63 -13.31 -1.38 -21.35
C ALA A 63 -12.72 -1.23 -19.93
N ILE A 64 -13.57 -1.16 -18.89
CA ILE A 64 -13.12 -1.18 -17.50
C ILE A 64 -12.49 -2.54 -17.16
N TYR A 65 -13.06 -3.64 -17.64
CA TYR A 65 -12.46 -4.97 -17.49
C TYR A 65 -11.07 -5.05 -18.14
N TRP A 66 -10.91 -4.55 -19.36
CA TRP A 66 -9.62 -4.45 -20.04
C TRP A 66 -8.59 -3.67 -19.20
N ALA A 67 -8.99 -2.52 -18.65
CA ALA A 67 -8.14 -1.73 -17.78
C ALA A 67 -7.71 -2.51 -16.53
N CYS A 68 -8.65 -3.21 -15.86
CA CYS A 68 -8.35 -4.05 -14.70
C CYS A 68 -7.37 -5.19 -15.04
N VAL A 69 -7.61 -5.93 -16.11
CA VAL A 69 -6.76 -7.06 -16.58
C VAL A 69 -5.37 -6.59 -16.98
N THR A 70 -5.27 -5.41 -17.59
CA THR A 70 -4.00 -4.81 -18.01
C THR A 70 -3.19 -4.30 -16.81
N ILE A 71 -3.82 -3.54 -15.91
CA ILE A 71 -3.14 -2.98 -14.71
C ILE A 71 -2.74 -4.08 -13.72
N SER A 72 -3.56 -5.13 -13.61
CA SER A 72 -3.23 -6.34 -12.81
C SER A 72 -2.17 -7.23 -13.48
N THR A 73 -1.67 -6.86 -14.65
CA THR A 73 -0.66 -7.60 -15.42
C THR A 73 -1.09 -9.02 -15.83
N ILE A 74 -2.40 -9.30 -15.84
CA ILE A 74 -2.95 -10.58 -16.28
C ILE A 74 -2.88 -10.69 -17.81
N GLY A 75 -3.38 -9.68 -18.51
CA GLY A 75 -3.25 -9.55 -19.97
C GLY A 75 -3.86 -10.71 -20.78
N TYR A 76 -5.15 -11.01 -20.62
CA TYR A 76 -5.82 -12.10 -21.37
C TYR A 76 -5.78 -11.93 -22.89
N GLY A 77 -5.75 -10.69 -23.39
CA GLY A 77 -5.69 -10.39 -24.83
C GLY A 77 -7.02 -10.57 -25.57
N ASP A 78 -8.13 -10.67 -24.85
CA ASP A 78 -9.50 -10.70 -25.38
C ASP A 78 -9.96 -9.33 -25.90
N TYR A 79 -9.52 -8.25 -25.23
CA TYR A 79 -9.60 -6.88 -25.72
C TYR A 79 -8.19 -6.29 -25.81
N ALA A 80 -7.91 -5.58 -26.89
CA ALA A 80 -6.62 -4.95 -27.14
C ALA A 80 -6.81 -3.70 -28.01
N PRO A 81 -5.90 -2.71 -27.91
CA PRO A 81 -5.98 -1.54 -28.76
C PRO A 81 -5.67 -1.90 -30.22
N ASP A 82 -6.67 -1.74 -31.07
CA ASP A 82 -6.59 -1.98 -32.51
C ASP A 82 -6.34 -0.67 -33.27
N THR A 83 -6.73 0.48 -32.71
CA THR A 83 -6.45 1.77 -33.33
C THR A 83 -4.98 2.15 -33.23
N VAL A 84 -4.46 2.82 -34.26
CA VAL A 84 -3.09 3.35 -34.29
C VAL A 84 -2.82 4.27 -33.09
N ALA A 85 -3.81 5.06 -32.70
CA ALA A 85 -3.71 5.94 -31.53
C ALA A 85 -3.60 5.12 -30.23
N GLY A 86 -4.45 4.11 -30.04
CA GLY A 86 -4.40 3.23 -28.88
C GLY A 86 -3.08 2.47 -28.78
N GLN A 87 -2.59 1.94 -29.90
CA GLN A 87 -1.33 1.20 -29.97
C GLN A 87 -0.10 2.04 -29.59
N LEU A 88 -0.13 3.36 -29.83
CA LEU A 88 0.93 4.27 -29.40
C LEU A 88 0.74 4.72 -27.95
N LEU A 89 -0.49 4.97 -27.52
CA LEU A 89 -0.80 5.61 -26.23
C LEU A 89 -0.76 4.61 -25.06
N PHE A 90 -1.37 3.43 -25.20
CA PHE A 90 -1.51 2.50 -24.08
C PHE A 90 -0.20 1.89 -23.58
N PRO A 91 0.78 1.53 -24.42
CA PRO A 91 2.09 1.08 -23.92
C PRO A 91 2.77 2.14 -23.04
N LEU A 92 2.67 3.43 -23.39
CA LEU A 92 3.23 4.52 -22.58
C LEU A 92 2.52 4.62 -21.23
N VAL A 93 1.19 4.51 -21.21
CA VAL A 93 0.40 4.49 -19.96
C VAL A 93 0.81 3.32 -19.08
N ILE A 94 0.97 2.12 -19.65
CA ILE A 94 1.39 0.92 -18.90
C ILE A 94 2.77 1.13 -18.25
N VAL A 95 3.73 1.70 -18.98
CA VAL A 95 5.07 2.02 -18.43
C VAL A 95 4.95 2.98 -17.24
N ILE A 96 4.13 4.03 -17.35
CA ILE A 96 3.92 4.98 -16.27
C ILE A 96 3.30 4.31 -15.04
N VAL A 97 2.30 3.45 -15.24
CA VAL A 97 1.63 2.70 -14.16
C VAL A 97 2.60 1.76 -13.45
N ILE A 98 3.42 1.02 -14.20
CA ILE A 98 4.45 0.12 -13.66
C ILE A 98 5.53 0.89 -12.86
N LEU A 99 5.82 2.15 -13.19
CA LEU A 99 6.77 2.97 -12.41
C LEU A 99 6.16 3.57 -11.13
N ILE A 100 4.87 3.90 -11.15
CA ILE A 100 4.21 4.60 -10.03
C ILE A 100 3.67 3.63 -8.98
N LEU A 101 2.99 2.55 -9.38
CA LEU A 101 2.31 1.64 -8.44
C LEU A 101 3.28 0.96 -7.47
N PRO A 102 4.40 0.36 -7.91
CA PRO A 102 5.35 -0.28 -7.00
C PRO A 102 5.94 0.72 -6.02
N ARG A 103 6.26 1.94 -6.45
CA ARG A 103 6.76 2.99 -5.54
C ARG A 103 5.77 3.34 -4.44
N LYS A 104 4.48 3.46 -4.78
CA LYS A 104 3.44 3.70 -3.78
C LYS A 104 3.29 2.52 -2.81
N ILE A 105 3.40 1.29 -3.31
CA ILE A 105 3.36 0.07 -2.48
C ILE A 105 4.59 0.01 -1.55
N SER A 106 5.80 0.29 -2.05
CA SER A 106 7.02 0.32 -1.22
C SER A 106 6.91 1.35 -0.09
N HIS A 107 6.45 2.56 -0.38
CA HIS A 107 6.25 3.58 0.64
C HIS A 107 5.19 3.17 1.67
N LEU A 108 4.15 2.42 1.27
CA LEU A 108 3.18 1.86 2.21
C LEU A 108 3.83 0.80 3.10
N PHE A 109 4.64 -0.08 2.52
CA PHE A 109 5.36 -1.14 3.24
C PHE A 109 6.33 -0.57 4.27
N GLU A 110 7.04 0.51 3.95
CA GLU A 110 7.92 1.22 4.89
C GLU A 110 7.16 1.72 6.13
N VAL A 111 5.97 2.32 5.92
CA VAL A 111 5.10 2.78 7.03
C VAL A 111 4.58 1.59 7.84
N MET A 112 4.25 0.47 7.20
CA MET A 112 3.88 -0.77 7.92
C MET A 112 5.04 -1.32 8.75
N GLN A 113 6.26 -1.30 8.21
CA GLN A 113 7.44 -1.79 8.92
C GLN A 113 7.81 -0.88 10.09
N SER A 114 7.64 0.44 9.94
CA SER A 114 7.86 1.40 11.03
C SER A 114 6.85 1.17 12.17
N PHE A 115 5.60 0.80 11.87
CA PHE A 115 4.63 0.38 12.88
C PHE A 115 5.08 -0.87 13.65
N SER A 116 5.57 -1.90 12.97
CA SER A 116 6.10 -3.13 13.61
C SER A 116 7.31 -2.84 14.52
N ARG A 117 8.17 -1.87 14.15
CA ARG A 117 9.30 -1.45 14.98
C ARG A 117 8.88 -0.60 16.18
N SER A 118 7.91 0.30 16.00
CA SER A 118 7.38 1.15 17.06
C SER A 118 6.61 0.34 18.10
N SER A 119 5.78 -0.62 17.67
CA SER A 119 5.07 -1.55 18.55
C SER A 119 6.02 -2.41 19.38
N ARG A 120 7.15 -2.86 18.81
CA ARG A 120 8.22 -3.56 19.54
C ARG A 120 8.94 -2.70 20.59
N ARG A 121 8.96 -1.37 20.44
CA ARG A 121 9.54 -0.46 21.44
C ARG A 121 8.59 -0.18 22.61
N SER A 122 7.29 -0.37 22.43
CA SER A 122 6.30 -0.18 23.48
C SER A 122 6.26 -1.41 24.40
N HIS A 123 7.30 -1.59 25.22
CA HIS A 123 7.26 -2.56 26.31
C HIS A 123 6.18 -2.08 27.30
N ARG A 124 5.03 -2.76 27.31
CA ARG A 124 4.01 -2.51 28.33
C ARG A 124 4.53 -3.11 29.63
N SER A 125 4.85 -2.26 30.60
CA SER A 125 5.20 -2.70 31.96
C SER A 125 4.03 -3.51 32.53
N HIS A 126 4.15 -4.83 32.53
CA HIS A 126 3.27 -5.67 33.32
C HIS A 126 3.66 -5.45 34.80
N HIS A 127 2.68 -5.19 35.65
CA HIS A 127 2.85 -4.81 37.06
C HIS A 127 3.40 -5.94 37.97
N PHE A 128 4.03 -6.96 37.37
CA PHE A 128 4.46 -8.20 38.00
C PHE A 128 5.96 -8.41 37.74
N GLY A 129 6.80 -7.66 38.46
CA GLY A 129 8.25 -7.87 38.49
C GLY A 129 9.10 -6.61 38.28
N GLN A 130 10.26 -6.57 38.93
CA GLN A 130 11.32 -5.60 38.62
C GLN A 130 11.87 -5.88 37.22
N HIS A 131 12.09 -4.83 36.43
CA HIS A 131 12.69 -4.93 35.10
C HIS A 131 14.01 -4.16 35.05
N VAL A 132 14.97 -4.68 34.28
CA VAL A 132 16.28 -4.05 34.05
C VAL A 132 16.37 -3.68 32.57
N VAL A 133 16.78 -2.44 32.27
CA VAL A 133 16.96 -1.96 30.89
C VAL A 133 18.44 -1.98 30.54
N LEU A 134 18.84 -2.85 29.62
CA LEU A 134 20.18 -2.80 29.03
C LEU A 134 20.24 -1.71 27.96
N THR A 135 21.22 -0.82 28.06
CA THR A 135 21.49 0.22 27.05
C THR A 135 22.93 0.11 26.55
N GLY A 136 23.22 0.67 25.38
CA GLY A 136 24.55 0.62 24.75
C GLY A 136 24.65 -0.41 23.61
N HIS A 137 25.87 -0.86 23.31
CA HIS A 137 26.14 -1.78 22.21
C HIS A 137 25.85 -3.23 22.61
N VAL A 138 24.60 -3.65 22.44
CA VAL A 138 24.15 -5.01 22.75
C VAL A 138 24.32 -5.88 21.50
N THR A 139 25.37 -6.69 21.46
CA THR A 139 25.58 -7.73 20.43
C THR A 139 25.18 -9.08 20.99
N SER A 140 24.83 -10.05 20.14
CA SER A 140 24.49 -11.41 20.56
C SER A 140 25.47 -12.02 21.60
N PRO A 141 26.81 -11.96 21.44
CA PRO A 141 27.72 -12.50 22.44
C PRO A 141 27.68 -11.75 23.79
N SER A 142 27.70 -10.41 23.78
CA SER A 142 27.67 -9.63 25.04
C SER A 142 26.34 -9.76 25.79
N ALA A 143 25.23 -9.90 25.06
CA ALA A 143 23.92 -10.15 25.64
C ALA A 143 23.85 -11.51 26.33
N LEU A 144 24.39 -12.56 25.69
CA LEU A 144 24.41 -13.90 26.28
C LEU A 144 25.31 -13.96 27.52
N THR A 145 26.47 -13.30 27.50
CA THR A 145 27.32 -13.16 28.69
C THR A 145 26.57 -12.48 29.82
N PHE A 146 25.94 -11.33 29.57
CA PHE A 146 25.14 -10.62 30.58
C PHE A 146 24.00 -11.49 31.14
N ILE A 147 23.23 -12.15 30.27
CA ILE A 147 22.11 -13.02 30.69
C ILE A 147 22.64 -14.17 31.54
N SER A 148 23.74 -14.80 31.14
CA SER A 148 24.36 -15.89 31.92
C SER A 148 24.80 -15.41 33.31
N GLU A 149 25.46 -14.25 33.39
CA GLU A 149 25.93 -13.67 34.65
C GLU A 149 24.77 -13.21 35.56
N PHE A 150 23.72 -12.62 34.97
CA PHE A 150 22.56 -12.08 35.69
C PHE A 150 21.63 -13.18 36.24
N TYR A 151 21.52 -14.33 35.56
CA TYR A 151 20.62 -15.44 35.95
C TYR A 151 21.31 -16.63 36.62
N HIS A 152 22.64 -16.68 36.69
CA HIS A 152 23.33 -17.71 37.47
C HIS A 152 23.12 -17.48 38.97
N GLN A 153 22.33 -18.37 39.59
CA GLN A 153 22.12 -18.46 41.05
C GLN A 153 23.41 -18.89 41.76
N GLY A 154 24.31 -17.94 41.97
CA GLY A 154 25.50 -18.06 42.82
C GLY A 154 25.50 -17.10 44.01
N ARG A 155 24.33 -16.54 44.35
CA ARG A 155 24.01 -15.81 45.58
C ARG A 155 22.50 -15.81 45.81
#